data_AF-A0A6L9KAJ0-F1
#
_entry.id   AF-A0A6L9KAJ0-F1
#
_cell.length_a   1.000
_cell.length_b   1.000
_cell.length_c   1.000
_cell.angle_alpha   90.00
_cell.angle_beta   90.00
_cell.angle_gamma   90.00
#
_symmetry.space_group_name_H-M   'P 1'
#
loop_
_entity.id
_entity.type
_entity.pdbx_description
1 polymer ?
#
loop_
_entity_poly.entity_id
_entity_poly.type
_entity_poly.pdbx_seq_one_letter_code
_entity_poly.pdbx_strand_id
1 'polypeptide(L)'
;MKISGAKALIESMLHEGVDTIFGYPGGAIMPTFDALYDYDDKLKHILTRHEQGATHAAQGYARVSGKVGVCLVTSGPAATNAITGIGDAMIDSTPMVVITGQVGAALLGTDAFQEIDVVGITQPITKWSYQIRRPEDIAWAVARAFYIARSGRPGPVVLDFAKNAQIQEVEFEYKPCTFIRSYIPIPDVNPAQIELAAQLINGAKKPYALVGQGVMLANAEAELKAFLEKADIPAAWTLLGASAMQTDFSLNKGFLGMHGNLAPNLKTNECDVLIAIGMRFDDRVTGDLKTYAKQAKIIHLDIDAAEIGKNIKPDAPVLGTAKETLAALLEKIQPAKHTEWIESFNEPIKREFDVVIQKEVHPTTGEITMGEVVRLISEATQNKAVIVTDVGQNQMMAARYSGFTQTRSLITSGGLGTMGFGIPAAMGAKIGAPERTVCMFAGDGGFQMTIQELGTIMQEQIGVKMIILNNHFLGMVRQWQEMFFEERYSFTEMMNPDFIAIAKAYRIDGTEVHERHELDAAIADMLKDDKPYLLVVNVEKKGMVFPMMPAGACVTNILLGD
;
A
#
# COMPACT_ATOMS: atom_id res chain seq x y z
N MET A 1 -32.81 14.22 16.43
CA MET A 1 -33.14 13.13 17.37
C MET A 1 -32.19 13.29 18.54
N LYS A 2 -32.68 13.24 19.78
CA LYS A 2 -31.80 13.36 20.95
C LYS A 2 -31.16 12.01 21.27
N ILE A 3 -29.84 11.92 21.17
CA ILE A 3 -29.05 10.69 21.42
C ILE A 3 -27.73 11.02 22.14
N SER A 4 -27.09 10.00 22.73
CA SER A 4 -25.73 10.16 23.28
C SER A 4 -24.71 10.43 22.18
N GLY A 5 -23.61 11.10 22.51
CA GLY A 5 -22.53 11.35 21.55
C GLY A 5 -21.91 10.06 21.00
N ALA A 6 -21.83 8.99 21.80
CA ALA A 6 -21.42 7.66 21.33
C ALA A 6 -22.30 7.15 20.17
N LYS A 7 -23.62 7.25 20.31
CA LYS A 7 -24.56 6.91 19.23
C LYS A 7 -24.45 7.86 18.05
N ALA A 8 -24.25 9.16 18.30
CA ALA A 8 -24.03 10.15 17.24
C ALA A 8 -22.78 9.86 16.40
N LEU A 9 -21.70 9.37 17.01
CA LEU A 9 -20.50 8.94 16.29
C LEU A 9 -20.82 7.75 15.37
N ILE A 10 -21.48 6.72 15.90
CA ILE A 10 -21.83 5.51 15.14
C ILE A 10 -22.77 5.86 13.98
N GLU A 11 -23.84 6.61 14.22
CA GLU A 11 -24.77 7.05 13.18
C GLU A 11 -24.06 7.90 12.11
N SER A 12 -23.13 8.77 12.50
CA SER A 12 -22.33 9.55 11.55
C SER A 12 -21.45 8.65 10.67
N MET A 13 -20.83 7.61 11.24
CA MET A 13 -20.04 6.64 10.47
C MET A 13 -20.92 5.82 9.51
N LEU A 14 -22.13 5.41 9.95
CA LEU A 14 -23.09 4.72 9.08
C LEU A 14 -23.52 5.60 7.90
N HIS A 15 -23.76 6.90 8.13
CA HIS A 15 -24.03 7.85 7.06
C HIS A 15 -22.86 8.03 6.07
N GLU A 16 -21.62 7.84 6.53
CA GLU A 16 -20.42 7.82 5.69
C GLU A 16 -20.19 6.48 4.97
N GLY A 17 -21.08 5.50 5.17
CA GLY A 17 -21.03 4.18 4.54
C GLY A 17 -20.05 3.21 5.18
N VAL A 18 -19.69 3.43 6.45
CA VAL A 18 -18.83 2.50 7.20
C VAL A 18 -19.62 1.24 7.54
N ASP A 19 -19.06 0.08 7.15
CA ASP A 19 -19.60 -1.25 7.47
C ASP A 19 -18.70 -2.05 8.42
N THR A 20 -17.43 -1.66 8.54
CA THR A 20 -16.40 -2.39 9.27
C THR A 20 -15.51 -1.42 10.06
N ILE A 21 -15.24 -1.77 11.32
CA ILE A 21 -14.29 -1.06 12.19
C ILE A 21 -13.27 -2.05 12.71
N PHE A 22 -12.00 -1.66 12.68
CA PHE A 22 -10.91 -2.40 13.33
C PHE A 22 -10.57 -1.71 14.64
N GLY A 23 -10.51 -2.43 15.76
CA GLY A 23 -10.37 -1.73 17.03
C GLY A 23 -10.02 -2.58 18.23
N TYR A 24 -9.74 -1.87 19.32
CA TYR A 24 -9.45 -2.46 20.62
C TYR A 24 -10.10 -1.61 21.73
N PRO A 25 -10.94 -2.21 22.59
CA PRO A 25 -11.68 -1.48 23.62
C PRO A 25 -10.78 -0.97 24.76
N GLY A 26 -11.21 0.10 25.43
CA GLY A 26 -10.56 0.59 26.64
C GLY A 26 -11.37 1.66 27.38
N GLY A 27 -10.91 2.06 28.56
CA GLY A 27 -11.71 2.83 29.52
C GLY A 27 -12.17 4.22 29.06
N ALA A 28 -11.41 4.85 28.17
CA ALA A 28 -11.71 6.19 27.66
C ALA A 28 -12.65 6.18 26.46
N ILE A 29 -12.72 5.09 25.71
CA ILE A 29 -13.62 4.90 24.56
C ILE A 29 -14.81 3.98 24.87
N MET A 30 -14.89 3.45 26.10
CA MET A 30 -15.89 2.47 26.52
C MET A 30 -17.34 2.87 26.21
N PRO A 31 -17.80 4.13 26.43
CA PRO A 31 -19.16 4.51 26.06
C PRO A 31 -19.50 4.28 24.57
N THR A 32 -18.50 4.43 23.68
CA THR A 32 -18.66 4.15 22.25
C THR A 32 -18.77 2.64 21.99
N PHE A 33 -17.94 1.82 22.65
CA PHE A 33 -18.03 0.36 22.54
C PHE A 33 -19.32 -0.22 23.13
N ASP A 34 -19.82 0.35 24.23
CA ASP A 34 -21.12 0.01 24.80
C ASP A 34 -22.24 0.30 23.79
N ALA A 35 -22.21 1.47 23.15
CA ALA A 35 -23.18 1.83 22.12
C ALA A 35 -23.09 0.94 20.86
N LEU A 36 -21.90 0.45 20.48
CA LEU A 36 -21.74 -0.46 19.33
C LEU A 36 -22.57 -1.74 19.45
N TYR A 37 -22.87 -2.19 20.68
CA TYR A 37 -23.69 -3.38 20.91
C TYR A 37 -25.09 -3.25 20.31
N ASP A 38 -25.64 -2.03 20.23
CA ASP A 38 -26.96 -1.75 19.64
C ASP A 38 -26.95 -1.74 18.10
N TYR A 39 -25.78 -1.90 17.44
CA TYR A 39 -25.58 -1.77 15.98
C TYR A 39 -24.85 -2.97 15.36
N ASP A 40 -24.81 -4.11 16.05
CA ASP A 40 -24.12 -5.31 15.57
C ASP A 40 -24.67 -5.85 14.24
N ASP A 41 -25.91 -5.51 13.90
CA ASP A 41 -26.60 -5.82 12.64
C ASP A 41 -26.16 -4.94 11.46
N LYS A 42 -25.54 -3.78 11.72
CA LYS A 42 -25.16 -2.78 10.71
C LYS A 42 -23.66 -2.57 10.59
N LEU A 43 -22.91 -2.82 11.67
CA LEU A 43 -21.52 -2.42 11.79
C LEU A 43 -20.70 -3.55 12.41
N LYS A 44 -19.79 -4.12 11.61
CA LYS A 44 -18.92 -5.19 12.07
C LYS A 44 -17.70 -4.62 12.79
N HIS A 45 -17.52 -4.96 14.05
CA HIS A 45 -16.29 -4.68 14.78
C HIS A 45 -15.33 -5.88 14.73
N ILE A 46 -14.09 -5.64 14.30
CA ILE A 46 -13.00 -6.61 14.24
C ILE A 46 -12.05 -6.31 15.41
N LEU A 47 -12.07 -7.19 16.41
CA LEU A 47 -11.21 -7.07 17.59
C LEU A 47 -9.80 -7.56 17.26
N THR A 48 -8.85 -6.63 17.13
CA THR A 48 -7.44 -6.97 16.92
C THR A 48 -6.76 -7.44 18.21
N ARG A 49 -5.48 -7.82 18.15
CA ARG A 49 -4.67 -8.10 19.34
C ARG A 49 -3.74 -6.94 19.73
N HIS A 50 -3.53 -6.00 18.82
CA HIS A 50 -2.82 -4.76 19.06
C HIS A 50 -3.39 -3.62 18.20
N GLU A 51 -3.30 -2.37 18.65
CA GLU A 51 -3.82 -1.21 17.91
C GLU A 51 -3.03 -0.91 16.63
N GLN A 52 -1.74 -1.27 16.60
CA GLN A 52 -0.96 -1.29 15.35
C GLN A 52 -1.59 -2.27 14.34
N GLY A 53 -2.09 -3.42 14.80
CA GLY A 53 -2.83 -4.36 13.96
C GLY A 53 -4.11 -3.74 13.42
N ALA A 54 -4.84 -2.97 14.24
CA ALA A 54 -6.08 -2.30 13.81
C ALA A 54 -5.82 -1.26 12.71
N THR A 55 -4.80 -0.43 12.87
CA THR A 55 -4.45 0.58 11.85
C THR A 55 -3.97 -0.06 10.54
N HIS A 56 -3.12 -1.08 10.56
CA HIS A 56 -2.70 -1.76 9.34
C HIS A 56 -3.83 -2.58 8.68
N ALA A 57 -4.75 -3.15 9.46
CA ALA A 57 -5.95 -3.81 8.91
C ALA A 57 -6.89 -2.79 8.24
N ALA A 58 -7.10 -1.62 8.85
CA ALA A 58 -7.84 -0.53 8.22
C ALA A 58 -7.20 -0.09 6.89
N GLN A 59 -5.86 -0.05 6.82
CA GLN A 59 -5.15 0.22 5.57
C GLN A 59 -5.36 -0.87 4.51
N GLY A 60 -5.24 -2.14 4.89
CA GLY A 60 -5.47 -3.27 3.99
C GLY A 60 -6.89 -3.27 3.40
N TYR A 61 -7.89 -3.02 4.25
CA TYR A 61 -9.27 -2.85 3.86
C TYR A 61 -9.44 -1.69 2.88
N ALA A 62 -8.87 -0.52 3.19
CA ALA A 62 -8.99 0.67 2.36
C ALA A 62 -8.37 0.48 0.97
N ARG A 63 -7.19 -0.14 0.89
CA ARG A 63 -6.44 -0.29 -0.36
C ARG A 63 -7.10 -1.25 -1.35
N VAL A 64 -7.78 -2.30 -0.87
CA VAL A 64 -8.49 -3.23 -1.76
C VAL A 64 -9.90 -2.72 -2.12
N SER A 65 -10.65 -2.24 -1.14
CA SER A 65 -12.06 -1.86 -1.32
C SER A 65 -12.22 -0.47 -1.94
N GLY A 66 -11.23 0.43 -1.74
CA GLY A 66 -11.32 1.85 -2.10
C GLY A 66 -12.22 2.66 -1.17
N LYS A 67 -12.71 2.06 -0.09
CA LYS A 67 -13.42 2.76 0.99
C LYS A 67 -12.41 3.34 1.99
N VAL A 68 -12.90 4.18 2.89
CA VAL A 68 -12.11 4.71 4.01
C VAL A 68 -11.98 3.61 5.08
N GLY A 69 -10.76 3.27 5.47
CA GLY A 69 -10.53 2.36 6.60
C GLY A 69 -10.80 3.05 7.93
N VAL A 70 -11.45 2.37 8.88
CA VAL A 70 -11.78 2.95 10.19
C VAL A 70 -11.09 2.16 11.30
N CYS A 71 -10.33 2.89 12.13
CA CYS A 71 -9.69 2.36 13.33
C CYS A 71 -10.32 3.00 14.57
N LEU A 72 -10.73 2.21 15.57
CA LEU A 72 -11.33 2.69 16.81
C LEU A 72 -10.58 2.15 18.03
N VAL A 73 -9.92 3.02 18.79
CA VAL A 73 -9.06 2.64 19.92
C VAL A 73 -9.26 3.55 21.13
N THR A 74 -8.75 3.17 22.30
CA THR A 74 -8.82 3.99 23.52
C THR A 74 -7.74 5.10 23.56
N SER A 75 -7.67 5.83 24.67
CA SER A 75 -6.68 6.88 24.93
C SER A 75 -5.28 6.36 25.25
N GLY A 76 -4.33 7.28 25.43
CA GLY A 76 -3.01 7.01 25.99
C GLY A 76 -2.23 5.97 25.17
N PRO A 77 -1.91 4.79 25.73
CA PRO A 77 -1.07 3.79 25.07
C PRO A 77 -1.65 3.32 23.73
N ALA A 78 -2.97 3.18 23.64
CA ALA A 78 -3.64 2.70 22.43
C ALA A 78 -3.51 3.71 21.27
N ALA A 79 -3.64 5.00 21.57
CA ALA A 79 -3.40 6.06 20.61
C ALA A 79 -1.92 6.12 20.16
N THR A 80 -0.98 5.92 21.08
CA THR A 80 0.45 5.86 20.72
C THR A 80 0.83 4.61 19.94
N ASN A 81 0.18 3.47 20.19
CA ASN A 81 0.37 2.24 19.43
C ASN A 81 -0.12 2.36 17.97
N ALA A 82 -1.05 3.28 17.69
CA ALA A 82 -1.56 3.55 16.35
C ALA A 82 -0.63 4.42 15.49
N ILE A 83 0.38 5.09 16.08
CA ILE A 83 1.21 6.10 15.40
C ILE A 83 1.91 5.54 14.16
N THR A 84 2.50 4.35 14.24
CA THR A 84 3.18 3.73 13.10
C THR A 84 2.23 3.53 11.93
N GLY A 85 1.03 2.99 12.18
CA GLY A 85 0.03 2.78 11.14
C GLY A 85 -0.56 4.07 10.57
N ILE A 86 -0.64 5.13 11.38
CA ILE A 86 -1.00 6.48 10.92
C ILE A 86 0.07 7.02 9.97
N GLY A 87 1.35 6.99 10.37
CA GLY A 87 2.45 7.48 9.54
C GLY A 87 2.58 6.70 8.21
N ASP A 88 2.42 5.38 8.28
CA ASP A 88 2.43 4.48 7.12
C ASP A 88 1.33 4.87 6.11
N ALA A 89 0.09 5.05 6.59
CA ALA A 89 -1.03 5.49 5.76
C ALA A 89 -0.82 6.87 5.14
N MET A 90 -0.16 7.80 5.83
CA MET A 90 0.10 9.15 5.33
C MET A 90 1.06 9.14 4.15
N ILE A 91 2.15 8.41 4.25
CA ILE A 91 3.18 8.39 3.19
C ILE A 91 2.66 7.66 1.95
N ASP A 92 1.90 6.57 2.14
CA ASP A 92 1.31 5.76 1.07
C ASP A 92 -0.09 6.20 0.65
N SER A 93 -0.53 7.40 1.08
CA SER A 93 -1.78 8.02 0.65
C SER A 93 -3.03 7.14 0.84
N THR A 94 -3.11 6.45 1.97
CA THR A 94 -4.22 5.52 2.27
C THR A 94 -5.33 6.25 3.04
N PRO A 95 -6.57 6.26 2.53
CA PRO A 95 -7.69 6.92 3.21
C PRO A 95 -8.06 6.15 4.48
N MET A 96 -7.86 6.79 5.64
CA MET A 96 -8.13 6.18 6.93
C MET A 96 -8.66 7.22 7.92
N VAL A 97 -9.61 6.84 8.77
CA VAL A 97 -10.05 7.64 9.93
C VAL A 97 -9.74 6.84 11.18
N VAL A 98 -8.87 7.41 12.03
CA VAL A 98 -8.51 6.82 13.33
C VAL A 98 -9.22 7.60 14.42
N ILE A 99 -10.05 6.92 15.18
CA ILE A 99 -10.80 7.48 16.30
C ILE A 99 -10.15 6.97 17.58
N THR A 100 -9.63 7.88 18.39
CA THR A 100 -9.03 7.59 19.68
C THR A 100 -9.96 8.06 20.78
N GLY A 101 -10.19 7.25 21.81
CA GLY A 101 -10.78 7.76 23.05
C GLY A 101 -9.85 8.74 23.72
N GLN A 102 -10.41 9.63 24.55
CA GLN A 102 -9.63 10.55 25.36
C GLN A 102 -10.25 10.70 26.76
N VAL A 103 -9.44 11.12 27.74
CA VAL A 103 -9.94 11.52 29.05
C VAL A 103 -11.04 12.59 28.92
N GLY A 104 -11.85 12.76 29.98
CA GLY A 104 -12.88 13.80 29.99
C GLY A 104 -12.25 15.20 29.81
N ALA A 105 -12.94 16.11 29.11
CA ALA A 105 -12.39 17.42 28.75
C ALA A 105 -11.88 18.25 29.93
N ALA A 106 -12.45 18.06 31.14
CA ALA A 106 -12.01 18.74 32.36
C ALA A 106 -10.65 18.26 32.90
N LEU A 107 -10.17 17.10 32.45
CA LEU A 107 -8.89 16.50 32.83
C LEU A 107 -7.77 16.75 31.80
N LEU A 108 -8.09 17.41 30.68
CA LEU A 108 -7.09 17.70 29.66
C LEU A 108 -6.03 18.68 30.19
N GLY A 109 -4.76 18.35 29.97
CA GLY A 109 -3.58 19.06 30.44
C GLY A 109 -3.23 18.83 31.90
N THR A 110 -3.73 17.76 32.53
CA THR A 110 -3.53 17.51 33.97
C THR A 110 -2.64 16.31 34.30
N ASP A 111 -2.05 15.68 33.27
CA ASP A 111 -1.34 14.40 33.38
C ASP A 111 -2.26 13.30 33.95
N ALA A 112 -3.51 13.29 33.49
CA ALA A 112 -4.50 12.33 33.94
C ALA A 112 -4.14 10.90 33.50
N PHE A 113 -4.75 9.91 34.16
CA PHE A 113 -4.53 8.50 33.83
C PHE A 113 -4.89 8.22 32.36
N GLN A 114 -3.94 7.65 31.62
CA GLN A 114 -4.03 7.37 30.18
C GLN A 114 -4.32 8.61 29.31
N GLU A 115 -3.91 9.80 29.76
CA GLU A 115 -3.89 11.00 28.94
C GLU A 115 -2.62 11.04 28.07
N ILE A 116 -2.76 11.48 26.81
CA ILE A 116 -1.65 11.87 25.95
C ILE A 116 -2.14 12.91 24.94
N ASP A 117 -1.27 13.82 24.49
CA ASP A 117 -1.57 14.79 23.44
C ASP A 117 -1.57 14.11 22.05
N VAL A 118 -2.65 13.38 21.76
CA VAL A 118 -2.84 12.67 20.49
C VAL A 118 -2.80 13.64 19.31
N VAL A 119 -3.39 14.83 19.44
CA VAL A 119 -3.41 15.81 18.35
C VAL A 119 -1.98 16.28 18.04
N GLY A 120 -1.21 16.66 19.05
CA GLY A 120 0.17 17.12 18.86
C GLY A 120 1.07 16.07 18.22
N ILE A 121 1.00 14.81 18.66
CA ILE A 121 1.87 13.74 18.14
C ILE A 121 1.45 13.22 16.75
N THR A 122 0.18 13.39 16.36
CA THR A 122 -0.33 12.92 15.06
C THR A 122 -0.39 14.00 13.99
N GLN A 123 -0.34 15.29 14.35
CA GLN A 123 -0.39 16.40 13.40
C GLN A 123 0.61 16.30 12.23
N PRO A 124 1.90 15.94 12.41
CA PRO A 124 2.86 15.87 11.29
C PRO A 124 2.67 14.65 10.39
N ILE A 125 1.87 13.67 10.82
CA ILE A 125 1.69 12.38 10.13
C ILE A 125 0.24 12.14 9.73
N THR A 126 -0.58 13.19 9.66
CA THR A 126 -1.99 13.11 9.25
C THR A 126 -2.32 14.26 8.31
N LYS A 127 -3.40 14.10 7.54
CA LYS A 127 -3.99 15.21 6.77
C LYS A 127 -4.71 16.20 7.68
N TRP A 128 -5.29 15.70 8.77
CA TRP A 128 -6.01 16.50 9.75
C TRP A 128 -6.14 15.72 11.06
N SER A 129 -5.99 16.42 12.18
CA SER A 129 -6.28 15.90 13.53
C SER A 129 -7.21 16.86 14.25
N TYR A 130 -8.17 16.32 15.00
CA TYR A 130 -9.14 17.14 15.72
C TYR A 130 -9.59 16.49 17.03
N GLN A 131 -9.70 17.30 18.09
CA GLN A 131 -10.17 16.84 19.40
C GLN A 131 -11.64 17.24 19.61
N ILE A 132 -12.52 16.24 19.66
CA ILE A 132 -13.95 16.38 19.92
C ILE A 132 -14.16 16.49 21.43
N ARG A 133 -14.43 17.70 21.91
CA ARG A 133 -14.62 18.00 23.34
C ARG A 133 -16.08 18.08 23.77
N ARG A 134 -17.00 18.25 22.82
CA ARG A 134 -18.43 18.44 23.06
C ARG A 134 -19.25 17.61 22.08
N PRO A 135 -20.44 17.12 22.47
CA PRO A 135 -21.21 16.22 21.61
C PRO A 135 -21.76 16.91 20.35
N GLU A 136 -21.93 18.25 20.36
CA GLU A 136 -22.39 19.02 19.20
C GLU A 136 -21.38 19.04 18.04
N ASP A 137 -20.10 18.78 18.33
CA ASP A 137 -19.03 18.82 17.34
C ASP A 137 -18.93 17.48 16.56
N ILE A 138 -19.59 16.41 17.02
CA ILE A 138 -19.39 15.03 16.53
C ILE A 138 -19.75 14.89 15.05
N ALA A 139 -21.00 15.17 14.68
CA ALA A 139 -21.48 14.94 13.31
C ALA A 139 -20.66 15.76 12.29
N TRP A 140 -20.34 17.01 12.63
CA TRP A 140 -19.50 17.88 11.82
C TRP A 140 -18.07 17.37 11.70
N ALA A 141 -17.46 16.93 12.81
CA ALA A 141 -16.07 16.46 12.82
C ALA A 141 -15.92 15.17 12.00
N VAL A 142 -16.86 14.23 12.15
CA VAL A 142 -16.88 12.98 11.37
C VAL A 142 -17.05 13.29 9.88
N ALA A 143 -18.04 14.11 9.51
CA ALA A 143 -18.27 14.47 8.12
C ALA A 143 -17.03 15.11 7.46
N ARG A 144 -16.33 16.00 8.18
CA ARG A 144 -15.08 16.60 7.68
C ARG A 144 -13.93 15.61 7.65
N ALA A 145 -13.82 14.73 8.63
CA ALA A 145 -12.77 13.72 8.69
C ALA A 145 -12.83 12.80 7.47
N PHE A 146 -14.02 12.26 7.17
CA PHE A 146 -14.20 11.39 6.00
C PHE A 146 -13.99 12.13 4.68
N TYR A 147 -14.49 13.37 4.56
CA TYR A 147 -14.22 14.19 3.38
C TYR A 147 -12.71 14.42 3.16
N ILE A 148 -11.97 14.83 4.21
CA ILE A 148 -10.52 15.06 4.12
C ILE A 148 -9.78 13.74 3.85
N ALA A 149 -10.14 12.64 4.51
CA ALA A 149 -9.42 11.36 4.35
C ALA A 149 -9.47 10.84 2.91
N ARG A 150 -10.62 10.95 2.23
CA ARG A 150 -10.84 10.38 0.88
C ARG A 150 -10.53 11.32 -0.29
N SER A 151 -10.62 12.63 -0.09
CA SER A 151 -10.52 13.59 -1.20
C SER A 151 -9.09 14.08 -1.45
N GLY A 152 -8.83 14.58 -2.66
CA GLY A 152 -7.50 14.98 -3.11
C GLY A 152 -6.54 13.79 -3.12
N ARG A 153 -5.29 14.01 -2.73
CA ARG A 153 -4.41 12.90 -2.33
C ARG A 153 -4.93 12.31 -1.02
N PRO A 154 -5.43 11.06 -0.98
CA PRO A 154 -6.03 10.49 0.22
C PRO A 154 -4.99 10.32 1.35
N GLY A 155 -5.46 10.14 2.57
CA GLY A 155 -4.57 9.95 3.72
C GLY A 155 -5.32 9.83 5.05
N PRO A 156 -4.58 9.62 6.16
CA PRO A 156 -5.17 9.42 7.46
C PRO A 156 -5.63 10.72 8.11
N VAL A 157 -6.72 10.62 8.86
CA VAL A 157 -7.25 11.66 9.74
C VAL A 157 -7.42 11.09 11.14
N VAL A 158 -7.17 11.89 12.17
CA VAL A 158 -7.34 11.48 13.57
C VAL A 158 -8.44 12.29 14.25
N LEU A 159 -9.36 11.59 14.92
CA LEU A 159 -10.39 12.18 15.77
C LEU A 159 -10.16 11.74 17.22
N ASP A 160 -9.78 12.68 18.08
CA ASP A 160 -9.54 12.44 19.50
C ASP A 160 -10.79 12.76 20.33
N PHE A 161 -11.45 11.74 20.88
CA PHE A 161 -12.84 11.80 21.33
C PHE A 161 -12.96 11.79 22.86
N ALA A 162 -13.17 12.96 23.46
CA ALA A 162 -13.25 13.12 24.91
C ALA A 162 -14.44 12.36 25.51
N LYS A 163 -14.21 11.67 26.63
CA LYS A 163 -15.20 10.81 27.29
C LYS A 163 -16.51 11.54 27.65
N ASN A 164 -16.46 12.83 28.02
CA ASN A 164 -17.68 13.59 28.29
C ASN A 164 -18.52 13.80 27.03
N ALA A 165 -17.88 14.03 25.86
CA ALA A 165 -18.58 14.20 24.60
C ALA A 165 -19.24 12.90 24.14
N GLN A 166 -18.70 11.74 24.52
CA GLN A 166 -19.32 10.44 24.26
C GLN A 166 -20.62 10.22 25.06
N ILE A 167 -20.66 10.68 26.31
CA ILE A 167 -21.75 10.39 27.25
C ILE A 167 -22.89 11.41 27.15
N GLN A 168 -22.56 12.68 26.94
CA GLN A 168 -23.54 13.76 26.88
C GLN A 168 -24.51 13.57 25.71
N GLU A 169 -25.76 14.00 25.91
CA GLU A 169 -26.78 13.97 24.87
C GLU A 169 -26.66 15.18 23.93
N VAL A 170 -27.02 14.98 22.67
CA VAL A 170 -27.06 16.01 21.64
C VAL A 170 -28.28 15.84 20.74
N GLU A 171 -28.81 16.94 20.24
CA GLU A 171 -29.75 16.92 19.12
C GLU A 171 -28.98 16.57 17.84
N PHE A 172 -29.02 15.29 17.47
CA PHE A 172 -28.29 14.77 16.34
C PHE A 172 -28.98 15.13 15.01
N GLU A 173 -28.18 15.73 14.13
CA GLU A 173 -28.44 15.95 12.72
C GLU A 173 -27.13 15.76 11.95
N TYR A 174 -27.08 14.80 11.04
CA TYR A 174 -25.91 14.57 10.20
C TYR A 174 -26.05 15.32 8.86
N LYS A 175 -24.97 15.98 8.44
CA LYS A 175 -24.87 16.63 7.13
C LYS A 175 -23.51 16.27 6.50
N PRO A 176 -23.48 15.69 5.29
CA PRO A 176 -22.23 15.36 4.63
C PRO A 176 -21.42 16.62 4.35
N CYS A 177 -20.11 16.56 4.58
CA CYS A 177 -19.21 17.63 4.22
C CYS A 177 -18.86 17.50 2.74
N THR A 178 -19.20 18.51 1.96
CA THR A 178 -18.91 18.59 0.52
C THR A 178 -17.94 19.72 0.17
N PHE A 179 -17.62 20.58 1.14
CA PHE A 179 -16.81 21.77 0.92
C PHE A 179 -16.11 22.23 2.19
N ILE A 180 -14.85 22.68 2.04
CA ILE A 180 -14.07 23.35 3.06
C ILE A 180 -13.38 24.54 2.41
N ARG A 181 -13.66 25.76 2.89
CA ARG A 181 -13.17 27.02 2.29
C ARG A 181 -11.66 27.04 2.00
N SER A 182 -10.85 26.47 2.89
CA SER A 182 -9.38 26.48 2.79
C SER A 182 -8.79 25.22 2.15
N TYR A 183 -9.63 24.28 1.67
CA TYR A 183 -9.18 23.00 1.17
C TYR A 183 -9.84 22.70 -0.17
N ILE A 184 -9.03 22.72 -1.22
CA ILE A 184 -9.41 22.41 -2.60
C ILE A 184 -8.82 21.03 -2.90
N PRO A 185 -9.61 19.95 -2.76
CA PRO A 185 -9.09 18.59 -2.94
C PRO A 185 -8.79 18.26 -4.40
N ILE A 186 -9.64 18.73 -5.32
CA ILE A 186 -9.49 18.52 -6.75
C ILE A 186 -9.30 19.91 -7.37
N PRO A 187 -8.08 20.24 -7.80
CA PRO A 187 -7.80 21.51 -8.48
C PRO A 187 -8.30 21.50 -9.93
N ASP A 188 -8.64 22.67 -10.46
CA ASP A 188 -9.06 22.82 -11.86
C ASP A 188 -7.91 22.49 -12.82
N VAL A 189 -8.19 21.61 -13.80
CA VAL A 189 -7.23 21.27 -14.85
C VAL A 189 -7.02 22.47 -15.77
N ASN A 190 -5.78 22.95 -15.86
CA ASN A 190 -5.44 24.07 -16.75
C ASN A 190 -5.37 23.59 -18.22
N PRO A 191 -6.26 24.06 -19.12
CA PRO A 191 -6.26 23.61 -20.52
C PRO A 191 -4.94 23.91 -21.24
N ALA A 192 -4.26 25.02 -20.91
CA ALA A 192 -2.98 25.34 -21.55
C ALA A 192 -1.87 24.35 -21.18
N GLN A 193 -1.91 23.76 -19.98
CA GLN A 193 -0.96 22.72 -19.57
C GLN A 193 -1.27 21.38 -20.26
N ILE A 194 -2.55 21.07 -20.45
CA ILE A 194 -2.98 19.91 -21.27
C ILE A 194 -2.49 20.09 -22.71
N GLU A 195 -2.64 21.26 -23.31
CA GLU A 195 -2.21 21.47 -24.69
C GLU A 195 -0.69 21.37 -24.82
N LEU A 196 0.06 21.91 -23.86
CA LEU A 196 1.52 21.79 -23.82
C LEU A 196 1.95 20.34 -23.68
N ALA A 197 1.36 19.59 -22.76
CA ALA A 197 1.64 18.17 -22.58
C ALA A 197 1.30 17.36 -23.85
N ALA A 198 0.16 17.61 -24.48
CA ALA A 198 -0.24 16.96 -25.73
C ALA A 198 0.72 17.31 -26.89
N GLN A 199 1.19 18.55 -26.98
CA GLN A 199 2.20 18.95 -27.97
C GLN A 199 3.51 18.19 -27.79
N LEU A 200 4.00 18.07 -26.54
CA LEU A 200 5.20 17.30 -26.23
C LEU A 200 5.03 15.81 -26.57
N ILE A 201 3.88 15.21 -26.22
CA ILE A 201 3.57 13.81 -26.53
C ILE A 201 3.51 13.58 -28.04
N ASN A 202 2.78 14.41 -28.78
CA ASN A 202 2.63 14.27 -30.23
C ASN A 202 3.94 14.48 -31.00
N GLY A 203 4.90 15.22 -30.42
CA GLY A 203 6.23 15.44 -30.99
C GLY A 203 7.29 14.43 -30.55
N ALA A 204 6.96 13.51 -29.64
CA ALA A 204 7.90 12.54 -29.08
C ALA A 204 8.28 11.47 -30.09
N LYS A 205 9.53 11.01 -30.05
CA LYS A 205 10.02 9.84 -30.79
C LYS A 205 10.21 8.64 -29.87
N LYS A 206 10.50 8.89 -28.58
CA LYS A 206 10.72 7.89 -27.55
C LYS A 206 9.91 8.23 -26.30
N PRO A 207 8.57 8.36 -26.39
CA PRO A 207 7.74 8.64 -25.22
C PRO A 207 7.77 7.47 -24.25
N TYR A 208 7.71 7.76 -22.95
CA TYR A 208 7.72 6.74 -21.92
C TYR A 208 6.89 7.17 -20.71
N ALA A 209 5.97 6.30 -20.26
CA ALA A 209 5.11 6.58 -19.13
C ALA A 209 5.57 5.87 -17.85
N LEU A 210 5.55 6.60 -16.73
CA LEU A 210 5.78 6.06 -15.40
C LEU A 210 4.48 6.16 -14.59
N VAL A 211 3.93 5.01 -14.23
CA VAL A 211 2.61 4.87 -13.63
C VAL A 211 2.73 4.66 -12.12
N GLY A 212 2.17 5.58 -11.35
CA GLY A 212 2.07 5.46 -9.91
C GLY A 212 0.67 5.09 -9.41
N GLN A 213 0.55 5.03 -8.08
CA GLN A 213 -0.68 4.67 -7.37
C GLN A 213 -1.85 5.64 -7.66
N GLY A 214 -1.56 6.88 -8.06
CA GLY A 214 -2.58 7.89 -8.34
C GLY A 214 -3.58 7.48 -9.42
N VAL A 215 -3.22 6.57 -10.33
CA VAL A 215 -4.14 5.99 -11.32
C VAL A 215 -5.23 5.16 -10.63
N MET A 216 -4.85 4.24 -9.74
CA MET A 216 -5.81 3.40 -9.01
C MET A 216 -6.65 4.21 -8.01
N LEU A 217 -6.04 5.22 -7.36
CA LEU A 217 -6.76 6.11 -6.44
C LEU A 217 -7.83 6.94 -7.18
N ALA A 218 -7.57 7.31 -8.43
CA ALA A 218 -8.53 8.04 -9.26
C ALA A 218 -9.52 7.13 -10.01
N ASN A 219 -9.38 5.80 -9.96
CA ASN A 219 -10.10 4.84 -10.81
C ASN A 219 -9.97 5.19 -12.30
N ALA A 220 -8.71 5.37 -12.75
CA ALA A 220 -8.32 5.86 -14.06
C ALA A 220 -7.68 4.78 -14.97
N GLU A 221 -7.82 3.50 -14.63
CA GLU A 221 -7.18 2.39 -15.36
C GLU A 221 -7.65 2.31 -16.81
N ALA A 222 -8.93 2.59 -17.08
CA ALA A 222 -9.49 2.59 -18.43
C ALA A 222 -8.93 3.74 -19.27
N GLU A 223 -8.88 4.94 -18.69
CA GLU A 223 -8.32 6.14 -19.30
C GLU A 223 -6.82 5.98 -19.57
N LEU A 224 -6.07 5.38 -18.63
CA LEU A 224 -4.67 5.05 -18.80
C LEU A 224 -4.47 4.10 -19.98
N LYS A 225 -5.23 3.00 -20.04
CA LYS A 225 -5.14 2.04 -21.14
C LYS A 225 -5.40 2.71 -22.48
N ALA A 226 -6.49 3.46 -22.60
CA ALA A 226 -6.84 4.17 -23.84
C ALA A 226 -5.77 5.19 -24.26
N PHE A 227 -5.20 5.91 -23.29
CA PHE A 227 -4.11 6.87 -23.52
C PHE A 227 -2.85 6.17 -24.08
N LEU A 228 -2.40 5.10 -23.41
CA LEU A 228 -1.20 4.36 -23.81
C LEU A 228 -1.37 3.68 -25.17
N GLU A 229 -2.53 3.07 -25.43
CA GLU A 229 -2.82 2.40 -26.71
C GLU A 229 -2.92 3.40 -27.87
N LYS A 230 -3.56 4.57 -27.67
CA LYS A 230 -3.73 5.57 -28.72
C LYS A 230 -2.38 6.16 -29.15
N ALA A 231 -1.55 6.57 -28.20
CA ALA A 231 -0.24 7.16 -28.50
C ALA A 231 0.89 6.12 -28.61
N ASP A 232 0.60 4.82 -28.47
CA ASP A 232 1.58 3.73 -28.58
C ASP A 232 2.79 3.96 -27.64
N ILE A 233 2.50 4.21 -26.36
CA ILE A 233 3.50 4.61 -25.35
C ILE A 233 3.82 3.42 -24.44
N PRO A 234 5.07 2.93 -24.38
CA PRO A 234 5.48 1.96 -23.38
C PRO A 234 5.40 2.57 -21.97
N ALA A 235 5.02 1.77 -20.99
CA ALA A 235 4.79 2.20 -19.62
C ALA A 235 5.42 1.26 -18.61
N ALA A 236 5.94 1.80 -17.53
CA ALA A 236 6.37 1.04 -16.36
C ALA A 236 5.73 1.58 -15.10
N TRP A 237 5.84 0.86 -14.00
CA TRP A 237 5.08 1.15 -12.78
C TRP A 237 5.96 1.20 -11.53
N THR A 238 5.54 2.01 -10.57
CA THR A 238 6.14 2.06 -9.22
C THR A 238 5.56 0.94 -8.34
N LEU A 239 6.19 0.64 -7.20
CA LEU A 239 5.74 -0.42 -6.30
C LEU A 239 4.26 -0.26 -5.91
N LEU A 240 3.84 0.95 -5.57
CA LEU A 240 2.44 1.25 -5.21
C LEU A 240 1.54 1.43 -6.44
N GLY A 241 2.10 1.60 -7.63
CA GLY A 241 1.38 1.61 -8.91
C GLY A 241 1.18 0.21 -9.51
N ALA A 242 1.74 -0.83 -8.91
CA ALA A 242 1.57 -2.20 -9.36
C ALA A 242 0.08 -2.57 -9.47
N SER A 243 -0.27 -3.37 -10.48
CA SER A 243 -1.65 -3.74 -10.85
C SER A 243 -2.54 -2.64 -11.46
N ALA A 244 -2.07 -1.40 -11.59
CA ALA A 244 -2.78 -0.37 -12.37
C ALA A 244 -2.92 -0.73 -13.87
N MET A 245 -2.03 -1.61 -14.35
CA MET A 245 -2.08 -2.25 -15.66
C MET A 245 -2.00 -3.77 -15.48
N GLN A 246 -2.64 -4.51 -16.38
CA GLN A 246 -2.51 -5.96 -16.41
C GLN A 246 -1.06 -6.36 -16.76
N THR A 247 -0.57 -7.45 -16.18
CA THR A 247 0.80 -7.93 -16.39
C THR A 247 1.08 -8.28 -17.86
N ASP A 248 0.09 -8.81 -18.58
CA ASP A 248 0.19 -9.20 -19.99
C ASP A 248 -0.12 -8.06 -20.98
N PHE A 249 -0.40 -6.85 -20.49
CA PHE A 249 -0.59 -5.69 -21.34
C PHE A 249 0.69 -5.38 -22.13
N SER A 250 0.61 -5.35 -23.46
CA SER A 250 1.79 -5.31 -24.34
C SER A 250 2.71 -4.09 -24.14
N LEU A 251 2.14 -2.97 -23.68
CA LEU A 251 2.86 -1.75 -23.37
C LEU A 251 3.38 -1.70 -21.93
N ASN A 252 3.00 -2.64 -21.06
CA ASN A 252 3.59 -2.79 -19.73
C ASN A 252 5.02 -3.35 -19.85
N LYS A 253 6.00 -2.56 -19.41
CA LYS A 253 7.43 -2.88 -19.47
C LYS A 253 8.02 -3.29 -18.13
N GLY A 254 7.22 -3.30 -17.07
CA GLY A 254 7.60 -3.84 -15.76
C GLY A 254 7.84 -2.81 -14.67
N PHE A 255 8.55 -3.23 -13.64
CA PHE A 255 8.78 -2.51 -12.40
C PHE A 255 9.94 -1.52 -12.51
N LEU A 256 9.84 -0.36 -11.85
CA LEU A 256 10.86 0.70 -11.82
C LEU A 256 11.64 0.74 -10.50
N GLY A 257 12.84 1.33 -10.57
CA GLY A 257 13.59 1.78 -9.41
C GLY A 257 14.67 0.81 -8.94
N MET A 258 15.03 0.92 -7.67
CA MET A 258 16.17 0.26 -7.02
C MET A 258 16.22 -1.24 -7.30
N HIS A 259 15.08 -1.92 -7.20
CA HIS A 259 14.93 -3.34 -7.52
C HIS A 259 13.97 -3.57 -8.70
N GLY A 260 13.85 -2.57 -9.58
CA GLY A 260 13.06 -2.64 -10.80
C GLY A 260 13.70 -3.53 -11.87
N ASN A 261 12.99 -3.69 -12.98
CA ASN A 261 13.50 -4.39 -14.15
C ASN A 261 14.59 -3.55 -14.86
N LEU A 262 15.48 -4.24 -15.58
CA LEU A 262 16.60 -3.65 -16.30
C LEU A 262 16.11 -2.69 -17.39
N ALA A 263 15.17 -3.15 -18.22
CA ALA A 263 14.70 -2.37 -19.37
C ALA A 263 14.00 -1.06 -18.95
N PRO A 264 13.02 -1.05 -18.02
CA PRO A 264 12.40 0.17 -17.54
C PRO A 264 13.39 1.23 -17.03
N ASN A 265 14.40 0.79 -16.27
CA ASN A 265 15.38 1.68 -15.67
C ASN A 265 16.33 2.29 -16.72
N LEU A 266 16.86 1.47 -17.65
CA LEU A 266 17.69 1.98 -18.75
C LEU A 266 16.92 2.95 -19.64
N LYS A 267 15.70 2.57 -20.03
CA LYS A 267 14.89 3.33 -21.00
C LYS A 267 14.37 4.65 -20.44
N THR A 268 14.27 4.77 -19.12
CA THR A 268 14.02 6.07 -18.45
C THR A 268 15.08 7.12 -18.84
N ASN A 269 16.35 6.73 -18.95
CA ASN A 269 17.45 7.63 -19.34
C ASN A 269 17.72 7.67 -20.86
N GLU A 270 16.90 6.99 -21.66
CA GLU A 270 16.97 7.03 -23.14
C GLU A 270 15.75 7.68 -23.80
N CYS A 271 14.65 7.83 -23.05
CA CYS A 271 13.43 8.48 -23.51
C CYS A 271 13.65 9.98 -23.78
N ASP A 272 12.87 10.54 -24.69
CA ASP A 272 12.89 11.98 -25.00
C ASP A 272 11.71 12.74 -24.35
N VAL A 273 10.63 12.04 -24.01
CA VAL A 273 9.52 12.55 -23.21
C VAL A 273 9.16 11.53 -22.13
N LEU A 274 9.24 11.95 -20.87
CA LEU A 274 8.88 11.15 -19.70
C LEU A 274 7.56 11.67 -19.12
N ILE A 275 6.57 10.78 -19.00
CA ILE A 275 5.21 11.09 -18.56
C ILE A 275 4.98 10.43 -17.21
N ALA A 276 5.13 11.19 -16.13
CA ALA A 276 4.85 10.73 -14.77
C ALA A 276 3.36 10.90 -14.46
N ILE A 277 2.69 9.79 -14.15
CA ILE A 277 1.23 9.74 -13.96
C ILE A 277 0.92 9.27 -12.54
N GLY A 278 0.49 10.19 -11.68
CA GLY A 278 0.08 9.89 -10.31
C GLY A 278 1.21 9.30 -9.46
N MET A 279 2.42 9.85 -9.59
CA MET A 279 3.62 9.41 -8.88
C MET A 279 4.44 10.59 -8.32
N ARG A 280 5.24 10.31 -7.30
CA ARG A 280 5.95 11.32 -6.49
C ARG A 280 7.47 11.41 -6.67
N PHE A 281 8.04 10.78 -7.71
CA PHE A 281 9.50 10.70 -7.94
C PHE A 281 10.30 10.37 -6.67
N ASP A 282 9.92 9.27 -6.02
CA ASP A 282 10.58 8.77 -4.80
C ASP A 282 12.05 8.38 -5.05
N ASP A 283 12.92 8.51 -4.04
CA ASP A 283 14.35 8.19 -4.18
C ASP A 283 14.62 6.72 -4.54
N ARG A 284 13.73 5.80 -4.15
CA ARG A 284 13.80 4.39 -4.54
C ARG A 284 13.47 4.17 -6.01
N VAL A 285 12.84 5.13 -6.67
CA VAL A 285 12.61 5.11 -8.11
C VAL A 285 13.69 5.89 -8.86
N THR A 286 14.08 7.06 -8.36
CA THR A 286 14.94 7.98 -9.12
C THR A 286 16.44 7.74 -8.95
N GLY A 287 16.88 7.21 -7.81
CA GLY A 287 18.31 7.20 -7.48
C GLY A 287 18.89 8.62 -7.48
N ASP A 288 20.01 8.82 -8.16
CA ASP A 288 20.63 10.15 -8.29
C ASP A 288 19.85 11.10 -9.24
N LEU A 289 19.18 12.08 -8.65
CA LEU A 289 18.46 13.14 -9.36
C LEU A 289 19.34 13.98 -10.29
N LYS A 290 20.67 13.99 -10.15
CA LYS A 290 21.56 14.71 -11.09
C LYS A 290 21.68 14.02 -12.43
N THR A 291 21.45 12.72 -12.48
CA THR A 291 21.57 11.90 -13.70
C THR A 291 20.23 11.39 -14.20
N TYR A 292 19.18 11.43 -13.38
CA TYR A 292 17.85 10.95 -13.74
C TYR A 292 17.19 11.81 -14.83
N ALA A 293 16.85 11.18 -15.95
CA ALA A 293 16.04 11.70 -17.07
C ALA A 293 16.42 13.11 -17.57
N LYS A 294 17.71 13.49 -17.54
CA LYS A 294 18.17 14.85 -17.92
C LYS A 294 18.01 15.19 -19.40
N GLN A 295 17.94 14.17 -20.24
CA GLN A 295 17.73 14.29 -21.68
C GLN A 295 16.25 14.48 -22.07
N ALA A 296 15.32 14.12 -21.18
CA ALA A 296 13.89 14.07 -21.48
C ALA A 296 13.16 15.36 -21.13
N LYS A 297 12.08 15.62 -21.87
CA LYS A 297 11.02 16.54 -21.46
C LYS A 297 10.10 15.88 -20.46
N ILE A 298 9.83 16.53 -19.34
CA ILE A 298 9.10 15.92 -18.23
C ILE A 298 7.68 16.45 -18.18
N ILE A 299 6.71 15.55 -18.30
CA ILE A 299 5.29 15.81 -18.07
C ILE A 299 4.92 15.17 -16.73
N HIS A 300 4.34 15.93 -15.81
CA HIS A 300 3.98 15.44 -14.48
C HIS A 300 2.50 15.67 -14.21
N LEU A 301 1.72 14.59 -14.22
CA LEU A 301 0.32 14.54 -13.87
C LEU A 301 0.20 14.15 -12.39
N ASP A 302 -0.23 15.08 -11.55
CA ASP A 302 -0.50 14.81 -10.14
C ASP A 302 -1.66 15.65 -9.64
N ILE A 303 -2.37 15.14 -8.64
CA ILE A 303 -3.46 15.86 -7.98
C ILE A 303 -2.92 16.83 -6.91
N ASP A 304 -1.75 16.51 -6.34
CA ASP A 304 -1.15 17.25 -5.25
C ASP A 304 -0.14 18.27 -5.76
N ALA A 305 -0.49 19.55 -5.62
CA ALA A 305 0.39 20.65 -6.02
C ALA A 305 1.73 20.65 -5.26
N ALA A 306 1.80 20.05 -4.07
CA ALA A 306 3.04 19.93 -3.31
C ALA A 306 4.02 18.90 -3.90
N GLU A 307 3.54 17.98 -4.74
CA GLU A 307 4.39 16.97 -5.42
C GLU A 307 4.97 17.49 -6.73
N ILE A 308 4.25 18.38 -7.42
CA ILE A 308 4.70 18.99 -8.67
C ILE A 308 5.96 19.82 -8.45
N GLY A 309 7.06 19.43 -9.11
CA GLY A 309 8.33 20.17 -9.02
C GLY A 309 9.12 19.95 -7.73
N LYS A 310 8.66 19.07 -6.82
CA LYS A 310 9.32 18.83 -5.53
C LYS A 310 10.72 18.25 -5.67
N ASN A 311 10.84 17.17 -6.45
CA ASN A 311 12.11 16.46 -6.69
C ASN A 311 12.66 16.70 -8.10
N ILE A 312 11.78 16.72 -9.10
CA ILE A 312 12.12 16.95 -10.51
C ILE A 312 11.25 18.07 -11.04
N LYS A 313 11.87 19.05 -11.70
CA LYS A 313 11.15 20.16 -12.34
C LYS A 313 10.49 19.68 -13.64
N PRO A 314 9.16 19.71 -13.77
CA PRO A 314 8.49 19.35 -15.01
C PRO A 314 8.57 20.48 -16.05
N ASP A 315 8.60 20.11 -17.33
CA ASP A 315 8.36 21.02 -18.46
C ASP A 315 6.85 21.31 -18.62
N ALA A 316 5.99 20.31 -18.36
CA ALA A 316 4.54 20.46 -18.35
C ALA A 316 3.94 19.94 -17.02
N PRO A 317 3.73 20.81 -16.01
CA PRO A 317 3.01 20.48 -14.79
C PRO A 317 1.50 20.43 -15.04
N VAL A 318 0.90 19.24 -14.97
CA VAL A 318 -0.53 19.03 -15.17
C VAL A 318 -1.17 18.67 -13.84
N LEU A 319 -1.83 19.66 -13.23
CA LEU A 319 -2.49 19.51 -11.95
C LEU A 319 -3.93 18.99 -12.14
N GLY A 320 -4.30 17.91 -11.47
CA GLY A 320 -5.64 17.32 -11.53
C GLY A 320 -5.65 15.82 -11.22
N THR A 321 -6.83 15.21 -11.17
CA THR A 321 -6.90 13.74 -11.00
C THR A 321 -6.30 13.05 -12.24
N ALA A 322 -5.69 11.87 -12.06
CA ALA A 322 -5.20 11.08 -13.19
C ALA A 322 -6.35 10.79 -14.20
N LYS A 323 -7.57 10.58 -13.69
CA LYS A 323 -8.76 10.34 -14.51
C LYS A 323 -9.09 11.52 -15.44
N GLU A 324 -9.22 12.72 -14.89
CA GLU A 324 -9.58 13.92 -15.66
C GLU A 324 -8.44 14.33 -16.61
N THR A 325 -7.20 14.27 -16.15
CA THR A 325 -6.04 14.70 -16.92
C THR A 325 -5.74 13.75 -18.08
N LEU A 326 -5.84 12.43 -17.88
CA LEU A 326 -5.71 11.45 -18.97
C LEU A 326 -6.84 11.56 -19.99
N ALA A 327 -8.10 11.76 -19.52
CA ALA A 327 -9.23 11.96 -20.42
C ALA A 327 -9.06 13.23 -21.27
N ALA A 328 -8.65 14.34 -20.67
CA ALA A 328 -8.38 15.59 -21.38
C ALA A 328 -7.24 15.46 -22.39
N LEU A 329 -6.15 14.76 -22.03
CA LEU A 329 -5.06 14.46 -22.97
C LEU A 329 -5.52 13.59 -24.13
N LEU A 330 -6.37 12.58 -23.85
CA LEU A 330 -6.86 11.64 -24.87
C LEU A 330 -7.56 12.36 -26.02
N GLU A 331 -8.25 13.48 -25.77
CA GLU A 331 -8.89 14.32 -26.79
C GLU A 331 -7.89 15.04 -27.71
N LYS A 332 -6.67 15.28 -27.23
CA LYS A 332 -5.66 16.16 -27.86
C LYS A 332 -4.50 15.40 -28.50
N ILE A 333 -4.18 14.22 -27.97
CA ILE A 333 -3.13 13.38 -28.55
C ILE A 333 -3.58 12.74 -29.86
N GLN A 334 -2.63 12.55 -30.77
CA GLN A 334 -2.83 11.91 -32.07
C GLN A 334 -2.47 10.43 -31.98
N PRO A 335 -3.13 9.56 -32.77
CA PRO A 335 -2.66 8.19 -32.93
C PRO A 335 -1.21 8.16 -33.44
N ALA A 336 -0.37 7.36 -32.80
CA ALA A 336 1.05 7.26 -33.14
C ALA A 336 1.51 5.79 -33.18
N LYS A 337 2.73 5.57 -33.69
CA LYS A 337 3.41 4.28 -33.66
C LYS A 337 4.88 4.49 -33.33
N HIS A 338 5.35 3.81 -32.30
CA HIS A 338 6.71 3.89 -31.78
C HIS A 338 7.39 2.52 -31.84
N THR A 339 7.18 1.76 -32.91
CA THR A 339 7.63 0.37 -33.06
C THR A 339 9.10 0.18 -32.72
N GLU A 340 10.01 0.96 -33.33
CA GLU A 340 11.46 0.87 -33.06
C GLU A 340 11.80 1.14 -31.59
N TRP A 341 11.10 2.11 -30.98
CA TRP A 341 11.31 2.45 -29.57
C TRP A 341 10.81 1.33 -28.64
N ILE A 342 9.62 0.79 -28.88
CA ILE A 342 9.03 -0.31 -28.11
C ILE A 342 9.88 -1.57 -28.24
N GLU A 343 10.32 -1.92 -29.45
CA GLU A 343 11.18 -3.08 -29.72
C GLU A 343 12.54 -2.96 -29.03
N SER A 344 13.04 -1.73 -28.81
CA SER A 344 14.30 -1.50 -28.10
C SER A 344 14.30 -1.96 -26.64
N PHE A 345 13.13 -2.25 -26.04
CA PHE A 345 13.03 -2.85 -24.71
C PHE A 345 13.36 -4.35 -24.71
N ASN A 346 13.20 -5.04 -25.85
CA ASN A 346 13.25 -6.49 -25.91
C ASN A 346 14.63 -7.06 -25.56
N GLU A 347 15.72 -6.40 -25.98
CA GLU A 347 17.07 -6.87 -25.73
C GLU A 347 17.45 -6.79 -24.23
N PRO A 348 17.24 -5.67 -23.52
CA PRO A 348 17.41 -5.63 -22.07
C PRO A 348 16.47 -6.55 -21.29
N ILE A 349 15.21 -6.71 -21.72
CA ILE A 349 14.26 -7.68 -21.11
C ILE A 349 14.81 -9.10 -21.23
N LYS A 350 15.26 -9.49 -22.42
CA LYS A 350 15.84 -10.81 -22.65
C LYS A 350 17.11 -11.03 -21.82
N ARG A 351 17.99 -10.03 -21.77
CA ARG A 351 19.21 -10.11 -20.95
C ARG A 351 18.89 -10.33 -19.47
N GLU A 352 17.94 -9.56 -18.93
CA GLU A 352 17.51 -9.74 -17.53
C GLU A 352 16.90 -11.13 -17.30
N PHE A 353 16.12 -11.62 -18.26
CA PHE A 353 15.54 -12.95 -18.18
C PHE A 353 16.63 -14.03 -18.11
N ASP A 354 17.59 -13.99 -19.03
CA ASP A 354 18.65 -14.99 -19.15
C ASP A 354 19.61 -14.97 -17.94
N VAL A 355 19.91 -13.78 -17.39
CA VAL A 355 20.92 -13.62 -16.32
C VAL A 355 20.32 -13.77 -14.92
N VAL A 356 19.12 -13.22 -14.70
CA VAL A 356 18.50 -13.04 -13.38
C VAL A 356 17.23 -13.87 -13.24
N ILE A 357 16.20 -13.58 -14.04
CA ILE A 357 14.84 -14.07 -13.77
C ILE A 357 14.76 -15.59 -13.90
N GLN A 358 15.34 -16.17 -14.94
CA GLN A 358 15.25 -17.61 -15.20
C GLN A 358 15.77 -18.45 -14.03
N LYS A 359 16.90 -18.03 -13.43
CA LYS A 359 17.49 -18.72 -12.27
C LYS A 359 16.65 -18.56 -11.01
N GLU A 360 16.05 -17.39 -10.85
CA GLU A 360 15.26 -17.04 -9.67
C GLU A 360 13.87 -17.70 -9.68
N VAL A 361 13.21 -17.84 -10.83
CA VAL A 361 11.83 -18.37 -10.88
C VAL A 361 11.71 -19.78 -11.43
N HIS A 362 12.72 -20.26 -12.16
CA HIS A 362 12.82 -21.63 -12.68
C HIS A 362 14.16 -22.29 -12.34
N PRO A 363 14.57 -22.34 -11.05
CA PRO A 363 15.79 -23.03 -10.67
C PRO A 363 15.66 -24.54 -10.97
N THR A 364 16.68 -25.12 -11.60
CA THR A 364 16.71 -26.56 -11.92
C THR A 364 17.48 -27.38 -10.87
N THR A 365 18.20 -26.72 -9.97
CA THR A 365 19.06 -27.32 -8.94
C THR A 365 19.15 -26.39 -7.74
N GLY A 366 19.56 -26.90 -6.57
CA GLY A 366 19.78 -26.09 -5.36
C GLY A 366 18.56 -25.94 -4.47
N GLU A 367 18.69 -25.10 -3.44
CA GLU A 367 17.62 -24.74 -2.49
C GLU A 367 16.47 -24.01 -3.20
N ILE A 368 15.29 -23.96 -2.57
CA ILE A 368 14.12 -23.26 -3.12
C ILE A 368 14.40 -21.76 -3.11
N THR A 369 14.13 -21.06 -4.20
CA THR A 369 14.27 -19.60 -4.28
C THR A 369 12.96 -18.91 -3.92
N MET A 370 13.02 -17.64 -3.51
CA MET A 370 11.80 -16.88 -3.20
C MET A 370 10.93 -16.66 -4.44
N GLY A 371 11.55 -16.35 -5.58
CA GLY A 371 10.83 -16.12 -6.84
C GLY A 371 10.14 -17.35 -7.39
N GLU A 372 10.70 -18.55 -7.19
CA GLU A 372 10.05 -19.83 -7.54
C GLU A 372 8.71 -19.97 -6.81
N VAL A 373 8.70 -19.75 -5.49
CA VAL A 373 7.49 -19.84 -4.65
C VAL A 373 6.45 -18.81 -5.06
N VAL A 374 6.87 -17.55 -5.25
CA VAL A 374 5.96 -16.46 -5.67
C VAL A 374 5.31 -16.77 -7.01
N ARG A 375 6.11 -17.19 -8.01
CA ARG A 375 5.61 -17.54 -9.35
C ARG A 375 4.57 -18.65 -9.28
N LEU A 376 4.88 -19.75 -8.59
CA LEU A 376 3.99 -20.91 -8.49
C LEU A 376 2.64 -20.54 -7.84
N ILE A 377 2.66 -19.74 -6.78
CA ILE A 377 1.43 -19.26 -6.12
C ILE A 377 0.65 -18.30 -7.02
N SER A 378 1.35 -17.41 -7.73
CA SER A 378 0.71 -16.49 -8.68
C SER A 378 -0.01 -17.26 -9.79
N GLU A 379 0.65 -18.26 -10.39
CA GLU A 379 0.07 -19.13 -11.41
C GLU A 379 -1.10 -19.96 -10.86
N ALA A 380 -0.96 -20.56 -9.68
CA ALA A 380 -2.00 -21.36 -9.03
C ALA A 380 -3.27 -20.55 -8.72
N THR A 381 -3.12 -19.25 -8.44
CA THR A 381 -4.24 -18.31 -8.26
C THR A 381 -4.67 -17.61 -9.55
N GLN A 382 -4.15 -18.05 -10.71
CA GLN A 382 -4.42 -17.49 -12.03
C GLN A 382 -4.16 -15.98 -12.12
N ASN A 383 -3.19 -15.46 -11.35
CA ASN A 383 -2.87 -14.03 -11.28
C ASN A 383 -4.05 -13.14 -10.84
N LYS A 384 -5.00 -13.72 -10.07
CA LYS A 384 -6.22 -13.02 -9.58
C LYS A 384 -6.18 -12.69 -8.08
N ALA A 385 -5.28 -13.32 -7.33
CA ALA A 385 -5.16 -13.08 -5.89
C ALA A 385 -4.79 -11.62 -5.59
N VAL A 386 -5.24 -11.15 -4.42
CA VAL A 386 -4.67 -9.95 -3.81
C VAL A 386 -3.39 -10.38 -3.11
N ILE A 387 -2.27 -9.81 -3.56
CA ILE A 387 -0.96 -10.03 -3.00
C ILE A 387 -0.74 -9.00 -1.91
N VAL A 388 -0.51 -9.47 -0.69
CA VAL A 388 -0.11 -8.64 0.45
C VAL A 388 1.32 -8.99 0.77
N THR A 389 2.13 -8.01 1.16
CA THR A 389 3.50 -8.31 1.57
C THR A 389 3.83 -7.66 2.90
N ASP A 390 4.71 -8.32 3.65
CA ASP A 390 5.57 -7.64 4.61
C ASP A 390 6.73 -6.93 3.87
N VAL A 391 7.71 -6.41 4.60
CA VAL A 391 8.83 -5.62 4.07
C VAL A 391 10.14 -6.41 4.11
N GLY A 392 10.88 -6.40 3.00
CA GLY A 392 12.16 -7.10 2.87
C GLY A 392 12.41 -7.64 1.46
N GLN A 393 13.23 -8.69 1.34
CA GLN A 393 13.45 -9.35 0.05
C GLN A 393 12.15 -10.00 -0.47
N ASN A 394 11.38 -10.61 0.43
CA ASN A 394 10.04 -11.15 0.15
C ASN A 394 9.14 -10.14 -0.56
N GLN A 395 9.18 -8.86 -0.15
CA GLN A 395 8.40 -7.76 -0.77
C GLN A 395 8.78 -7.57 -2.24
N MET A 396 10.09 -7.49 -2.51
CA MET A 396 10.61 -7.27 -3.86
C MET A 396 10.34 -8.49 -4.74
N MET A 397 10.55 -9.70 -4.22
CA MET A 397 10.26 -10.93 -4.97
C MET A 397 8.77 -11.06 -5.28
N ALA A 398 7.90 -10.79 -4.31
CA ALA A 398 6.46 -10.77 -4.51
C ALA A 398 6.04 -9.74 -5.58
N ALA A 399 6.57 -8.51 -5.51
CA ALA A 399 6.25 -7.48 -6.50
C ALA A 399 6.75 -7.81 -7.91
N ARG A 400 7.95 -8.41 -8.04
CA ARG A 400 8.57 -8.73 -9.33
C ARG A 400 7.94 -9.93 -10.04
N TYR A 401 7.54 -10.95 -9.27
CA TYR A 401 7.18 -12.26 -9.83
C TYR A 401 5.71 -12.64 -9.65
N SER A 402 4.90 -11.79 -9.03
CA SER A 402 3.44 -11.92 -9.09
C SER A 402 2.88 -11.34 -10.39
N GLY A 403 1.92 -12.02 -10.99
CA GLY A 403 1.09 -11.52 -12.06
C GLY A 403 -0.20 -10.87 -11.53
N PHE A 404 -0.68 -9.86 -12.23
CA PHE A 404 -1.88 -9.10 -11.89
C PHE A 404 -2.81 -8.99 -13.10
N THR A 405 -4.02 -9.54 -12.96
CA THR A 405 -5.09 -9.42 -13.97
C THR A 405 -6.19 -8.43 -13.56
N GLN A 406 -6.17 -8.00 -12.29
CA GLN A 406 -7.15 -7.09 -11.69
C GLN A 406 -6.41 -5.94 -10.97
N THR A 407 -7.04 -4.77 -10.89
CA THR A 407 -6.50 -3.63 -10.12
C THR A 407 -6.54 -3.88 -8.61
N ARG A 408 -5.81 -3.06 -7.84
CA ARG A 408 -5.72 -3.13 -6.37
C ARG A 408 -5.33 -4.52 -5.87
N SER A 409 -4.34 -5.11 -6.56
CA SER A 409 -3.91 -6.49 -6.30
C SER A 409 -2.55 -6.58 -5.63
N LEU A 410 -1.86 -5.46 -5.37
CA LEU A 410 -0.67 -5.42 -4.52
C LEU A 410 -0.90 -4.46 -3.36
N ILE A 411 -0.81 -4.97 -2.14
CA ILE A 411 -0.97 -4.21 -0.89
C ILE A 411 0.30 -4.38 -0.07
N THR A 412 1.07 -3.31 0.06
CA THR A 412 2.40 -3.33 0.69
C THR A 412 2.73 -1.98 1.31
N SER A 413 3.52 -1.97 2.38
CA SER A 413 4.08 -0.72 2.92
C SER A 413 5.30 -0.31 2.08
N GLY A 414 5.13 0.73 1.26
CA GLY A 414 6.17 1.18 0.34
C GLY A 414 6.98 2.35 0.90
N GLY A 415 6.29 3.42 1.25
CA GLY A 415 6.91 4.69 1.62
C GLY A 415 7.55 4.69 3.00
N LEU A 416 6.89 4.12 4.01
CA LEU A 416 7.48 3.98 5.35
C LEU A 416 8.28 2.67 5.49
N GLY A 417 7.90 1.61 4.78
CA GLY A 417 8.58 0.33 4.85
C GLY A 417 8.40 -0.36 6.20
N THR A 418 7.17 -0.40 6.71
CA THR A 418 6.83 -0.94 8.03
C THR A 418 6.84 -2.47 8.04
N MET A 419 7.84 -3.07 8.69
CA MET A 419 7.81 -4.51 9.01
C MET A 419 6.66 -4.84 9.98
N GLY A 420 6.01 -5.99 9.80
CA GLY A 420 4.81 -6.37 10.55
C GLY A 420 3.50 -5.83 9.96
N PHE A 421 3.56 -5.12 8.82
CA PHE A 421 2.38 -4.68 8.09
C PHE A 421 1.55 -5.86 7.54
N GLY A 422 2.22 -6.95 7.14
CA GLY A 422 1.62 -7.96 6.27
C GLY A 422 0.41 -8.70 6.86
N ILE A 423 0.49 -9.22 8.09
CA ILE A 423 -0.60 -10.01 8.70
C ILE A 423 -1.87 -9.13 8.86
N PRO A 424 -1.81 -7.99 9.57
CA PRO A 424 -2.99 -7.15 9.74
C PRO A 424 -3.52 -6.61 8.41
N ALA A 425 -2.66 -6.16 7.49
CA ALA A 425 -3.13 -5.68 6.19
C ALA A 425 -3.82 -6.79 5.37
N ALA A 426 -3.36 -8.04 5.47
CA ALA A 426 -4.01 -9.16 4.79
C ALA A 426 -5.38 -9.50 5.37
N MET A 427 -5.54 -9.38 6.70
CA MET A 427 -6.85 -9.49 7.33
C MET A 427 -7.82 -8.44 6.80
N GLY A 428 -7.37 -7.17 6.79
CA GLY A 428 -8.14 -6.05 6.27
C GLY A 428 -8.51 -6.23 4.80
N ALA A 429 -7.56 -6.66 3.98
CA ALA A 429 -7.78 -6.92 2.57
C ALA A 429 -8.80 -8.05 2.33
N LYS A 430 -8.73 -9.15 3.09
CA LYS A 430 -9.72 -10.23 2.96
C LYS A 430 -11.12 -9.79 3.38
N ILE A 431 -11.24 -8.89 4.35
CA ILE A 431 -12.54 -8.32 4.74
C ILE A 431 -13.04 -7.31 3.69
N GLY A 432 -12.15 -6.54 3.07
CA GLY A 432 -12.50 -5.57 2.04
C GLY A 432 -12.80 -6.16 0.65
N ALA A 433 -12.38 -7.40 0.41
CA ALA A 433 -12.64 -8.17 -0.81
C ALA A 433 -12.86 -9.66 -0.49
N PRO A 434 -14.00 -10.01 0.17
CA PRO A 434 -14.26 -11.36 0.68
C PRO A 434 -14.25 -12.44 -0.41
N GLU A 435 -14.60 -12.08 -1.63
CA GLU A 435 -14.63 -12.96 -2.80
C GLU A 435 -13.26 -13.26 -3.41
N ARG A 436 -12.22 -12.50 -3.05
CA ARG A 436 -10.88 -12.68 -3.60
C ARG A 436 -10.00 -13.54 -2.68
N THR A 437 -9.16 -14.38 -3.28
CA THR A 437 -8.07 -15.03 -2.55
C THR A 437 -7.05 -13.97 -2.14
N VAL A 438 -6.64 -13.98 -0.87
CA VAL A 438 -5.61 -13.08 -0.35
C VAL A 438 -4.38 -13.90 0.02
N CYS A 439 -3.28 -13.67 -0.67
CA CYS A 439 -1.99 -14.32 -0.42
C CYS A 439 -1.03 -13.31 0.18
N MET A 440 -0.56 -13.56 1.41
CA MET A 440 0.37 -12.70 2.13
C MET A 440 1.77 -13.31 2.11
N PHE A 441 2.75 -12.62 1.53
CA PHE A 441 4.15 -13.02 1.54
C PHE A 441 4.93 -12.28 2.62
N ALA A 442 5.49 -13.03 3.57
CA ALA A 442 6.30 -12.52 4.66
C ALA A 442 7.73 -13.07 4.59
N GLY A 443 8.69 -12.28 5.07
CA GLY A 443 9.89 -12.85 5.67
C GLY A 443 9.57 -13.34 7.09
N ASP A 444 10.36 -14.29 7.56
CA ASP A 444 10.38 -14.80 8.94
C ASP A 444 10.45 -13.70 10.00
N GLY A 445 11.30 -12.68 9.81
CA GLY A 445 11.43 -11.56 10.74
C GLY A 445 10.20 -10.64 10.79
N GLY A 446 9.62 -10.32 9.62
CA GLY A 446 8.43 -9.47 9.52
C GLY A 446 7.20 -10.14 10.13
N PHE A 447 7.00 -11.42 9.84
CA PHE A 447 5.88 -12.21 10.37
C PHE A 447 5.81 -12.19 11.91
N GLN A 448 6.97 -12.17 12.58
CA GLN A 448 7.06 -12.16 14.05
C GLN A 448 6.65 -10.83 14.69
N MET A 449 6.68 -9.71 13.96
CA MET A 449 6.38 -8.39 14.53
C MET A 449 4.91 -8.20 14.91
N THR A 450 3.98 -8.88 14.21
CA THR A 450 2.54 -8.79 14.46
C THR A 450 1.85 -10.15 14.56
N ILE A 451 2.62 -11.18 14.93
CA ILE A 451 2.16 -12.58 15.01
C ILE A 451 0.96 -12.80 15.94
N GLN A 452 0.76 -11.92 16.92
CA GLN A 452 -0.42 -11.94 17.78
C GLN A 452 -1.74 -11.85 16.99
N GLU A 453 -1.75 -11.24 15.80
CA GLU A 453 -2.95 -11.10 14.98
C GLU A 453 -3.44 -12.43 14.37
N LEU A 454 -2.67 -13.51 14.46
CA LEU A 454 -3.19 -14.88 14.27
C LEU A 454 -4.38 -15.16 15.21
N GLY A 455 -4.40 -14.56 16.39
CA GLY A 455 -5.53 -14.62 17.31
C GLY A 455 -6.79 -13.91 16.81
N THR A 456 -6.64 -12.89 15.97
CA THR A 456 -7.75 -12.20 15.30
C THR A 456 -8.24 -13.02 14.11
N ILE A 457 -7.32 -13.53 13.28
CA ILE A 457 -7.63 -14.44 12.17
C ILE A 457 -8.42 -15.65 12.65
N MET A 458 -8.01 -16.27 13.76
CA MET A 458 -8.71 -17.39 14.38
C MET A 458 -10.13 -17.00 14.84
N GLN A 459 -10.25 -15.87 15.56
CA GLN A 459 -11.52 -15.44 16.14
C GLN A 459 -12.55 -15.11 15.05
N GLU A 460 -12.12 -14.38 14.03
CA GLU A 460 -12.98 -13.87 12.97
C GLU A 460 -13.04 -14.81 11.74
N GLN A 461 -12.32 -15.93 11.79
CA GLN A 461 -12.20 -16.93 10.72
C GLN A 461 -11.81 -16.32 9.36
N ILE A 462 -10.82 -15.42 9.37
CA ILE A 462 -10.45 -14.66 8.18
C ILE A 462 -9.59 -15.52 7.25
N GLY A 463 -10.11 -15.84 6.06
CA GLY A 463 -9.50 -16.71 5.06
C GLY A 463 -8.25 -16.18 4.36
N VAL A 464 -7.20 -15.82 5.10
CA VAL A 464 -5.91 -15.37 4.55
C VAL A 464 -4.98 -16.56 4.31
N LYS A 465 -4.34 -16.59 3.14
CA LYS A 465 -3.28 -17.54 2.82
C LYS A 465 -1.94 -16.89 3.16
N MET A 466 -1.30 -17.32 4.24
CA MET A 466 -0.06 -16.74 4.75
C MET A 466 1.12 -17.58 4.29
N ILE A 467 2.11 -16.96 3.67
CA ILE A 467 3.30 -17.62 3.12
C ILE A 467 4.54 -16.98 3.73
N ILE A 468 5.27 -17.75 4.53
CA ILE A 468 6.57 -17.34 5.08
C ILE A 468 7.66 -17.88 4.16
N LEU A 469 8.43 -16.96 3.57
CA LEU A 469 9.66 -17.27 2.85
C LEU A 469 10.81 -17.28 3.89
N ASN A 470 10.99 -18.43 4.54
CA ASN A 470 11.87 -18.59 5.68
C ASN A 470 13.33 -18.76 5.22
N ASN A 471 14.12 -17.69 5.33
CA ASN A 471 15.55 -17.71 5.01
C ASN A 471 16.45 -17.60 6.27
N HIS A 472 15.86 -17.54 7.47
CA HIS A 472 16.56 -17.36 8.75
C HIS A 472 17.35 -16.06 8.89
N PHE A 473 16.98 -15.03 8.13
CA PHE A 473 17.68 -13.74 8.14
C PHE A 473 16.71 -12.56 7.97
N LEU A 474 17.11 -11.41 8.52
CA LEU A 474 16.67 -10.12 8.00
C LEU A 474 17.29 -9.88 6.62
N GLY A 475 16.81 -10.61 5.60
CA GLY A 475 17.47 -10.81 4.32
C GLY A 475 17.84 -9.54 3.57
N MET A 476 16.99 -8.50 3.62
CA MET A 476 17.29 -7.22 2.97
C MET A 476 18.49 -6.53 3.62
N VAL A 477 18.54 -6.49 4.96
CA VAL A 477 19.68 -5.91 5.69
C VAL A 477 20.93 -6.76 5.50
N ARG A 478 20.78 -8.09 5.49
CA ARG A 478 21.87 -9.04 5.23
C ARG A 478 22.50 -8.84 3.85
N GLN A 479 21.70 -8.69 2.79
CA GLN A 479 22.21 -8.40 1.44
C GLN A 479 23.05 -7.12 1.42
N TRP A 480 22.62 -6.06 2.12
CA TRP A 480 23.41 -4.83 2.21
C TRP A 480 24.71 -5.02 2.99
N GLN A 481 24.70 -5.84 4.06
CA GLN A 481 25.91 -6.19 4.79
C GLN A 481 26.91 -6.96 3.93
N GLU A 482 26.44 -7.89 3.09
CA GLU A 482 27.29 -8.62 2.13
C GLU A 482 27.91 -7.67 1.09
N MET A 483 27.10 -6.81 0.49
CA MET A 483 27.54 -5.96 -0.62
C MET A 483 28.44 -4.79 -0.19
N PHE A 484 28.18 -4.20 0.98
CA PHE A 484 28.78 -2.90 1.36
C PHE A 484 29.54 -2.91 2.69
N PHE A 485 29.47 -3.99 3.47
CA PHE A 485 30.06 -4.06 4.81
C PHE A 485 30.82 -5.37 5.07
N GLU A 486 31.51 -5.87 4.04
CA GLU A 486 32.46 -7.00 4.16
C GLU A 486 31.85 -8.26 4.80
N GLU A 487 30.57 -8.54 4.51
CA GLU A 487 29.84 -9.69 5.06
C GLU A 487 29.77 -9.71 6.60
N ARG A 488 29.82 -8.53 7.24
CA ARG A 488 29.69 -8.41 8.70
C ARG A 488 28.21 -8.51 9.09
N TYR A 489 27.73 -9.75 9.24
CA TYR A 489 26.35 -10.09 9.63
C TYR A 489 26.01 -9.64 11.06
N SER A 490 25.69 -8.36 11.24
CA SER A 490 25.41 -7.75 12.53
C SER A 490 23.91 -7.80 12.84
N PHE A 491 23.51 -8.67 13.76
CA PHE A 491 22.13 -8.83 14.24
C PHE A 491 21.08 -9.09 13.14
N THR A 492 21.48 -9.83 12.10
CA THR A 492 20.61 -10.17 10.97
C THR A 492 20.29 -11.65 10.88
N GLU A 493 21.10 -12.55 11.45
CA GLU A 493 20.79 -13.98 11.55
C GLU A 493 19.75 -14.24 12.64
N MET A 494 18.81 -15.14 12.36
CA MET A 494 17.66 -15.39 13.23
C MET A 494 17.53 -16.87 13.61
N MET A 495 17.29 -17.08 14.91
CA MET A 495 16.71 -18.33 15.41
C MET A 495 15.20 -18.17 15.45
N ASN A 496 14.51 -18.84 14.54
CA ASN A 496 13.05 -18.74 14.40
C ASN A 496 12.32 -19.73 15.31
N PRO A 497 11.09 -19.39 15.76
CA PRO A 497 10.22 -20.33 16.41
C PRO A 497 9.64 -21.35 15.41
N ASP A 498 9.05 -22.43 15.94
CA ASP A 498 8.23 -23.34 15.13
C ASP A 498 6.92 -22.63 14.75
N PHE A 499 6.89 -22.10 13.54
CA PHE A 499 5.74 -21.37 13.00
C PHE A 499 4.51 -22.26 12.83
N ILE A 500 4.67 -23.56 12.54
CA ILE A 500 3.55 -24.50 12.40
C ILE A 500 2.93 -24.79 13.76
N ALA A 501 3.75 -24.99 14.80
CA ALA A 501 3.26 -25.12 16.17
C ALA A 501 2.52 -23.87 16.64
N ILE A 502 3.02 -22.68 16.28
CA ILE A 502 2.33 -21.41 16.59
C ILE A 502 0.99 -21.32 15.85
N ALA A 503 0.94 -21.59 14.53
CA ALA A 503 -0.31 -21.60 13.77
C ALA A 503 -1.32 -22.59 14.36
N LYS A 504 -0.86 -23.79 14.72
CA LYS A 504 -1.68 -24.81 15.39
C LYS A 504 -2.22 -24.34 16.74
N ALA A 505 -1.45 -23.58 17.52
CA ALA A 505 -1.92 -22.99 18.78
C ALA A 505 -3.08 -22.01 18.55
N TYR A 506 -3.12 -21.34 17.39
CA TYR A 506 -4.23 -20.51 16.92
C TYR A 506 -5.25 -21.25 16.05
N ARG A 507 -5.22 -22.59 16.00
CA ARG A 507 -6.15 -23.42 15.23
C ARG A 507 -6.15 -23.11 13.72
N ILE A 508 -5.01 -22.70 13.20
CA ILE A 508 -4.77 -22.45 11.77
C ILE A 508 -3.99 -23.64 11.24
N ASP A 509 -4.50 -24.26 10.17
CA ASP A 509 -3.81 -25.34 9.49
C ASP A 509 -2.57 -24.79 8.78
N GLY A 510 -1.54 -25.61 8.67
CA GLY A 510 -0.33 -25.21 7.98
C GLY A 510 0.62 -26.36 7.72
N THR A 511 1.49 -26.14 6.74
CA THR A 511 2.53 -27.10 6.33
C THR A 511 3.84 -26.34 6.18
N GLU A 512 4.93 -26.99 6.58
CA GLU A 512 6.29 -26.55 6.30
C GLU A 512 6.87 -27.38 5.16
N VAL A 513 7.50 -26.70 4.20
CA VAL A 513 8.14 -27.28 3.03
C VAL A 513 9.65 -27.14 3.17
N HIS A 514 10.36 -28.24 2.96
CA HIS A 514 11.82 -28.30 2.95
C HIS A 514 12.37 -28.64 1.57
N GLU A 515 11.61 -29.38 0.76
CA GLU A 515 12.05 -29.84 -0.54
C GLU A 515 11.15 -29.33 -1.66
N ARG A 516 11.76 -28.97 -2.80
CA ARG A 516 11.08 -28.39 -3.96
C ARG A 516 9.89 -29.23 -4.46
N HIS A 517 10.01 -30.55 -4.40
CA HIS A 517 8.97 -31.46 -4.90
C HIS A 517 7.67 -31.43 -4.07
N GLU A 518 7.70 -30.85 -2.86
CA GLU A 518 6.55 -30.72 -1.97
C GLU A 518 5.69 -29.48 -2.28
N LEU A 519 6.25 -28.50 -3.03
CA LEU A 519 5.63 -27.20 -3.26
C LEU A 519 4.25 -27.29 -3.90
N ASP A 520 4.10 -28.06 -4.98
CA ASP A 520 2.83 -28.14 -5.71
C ASP A 520 1.70 -28.70 -4.83
N ALA A 521 2.00 -29.74 -4.05
CA ALA A 521 1.05 -30.34 -3.12
C ALA A 521 0.70 -29.38 -1.97
N ALA A 522 1.68 -28.68 -1.41
CA ALA A 522 1.47 -27.72 -0.34
C ALA A 522 0.66 -26.49 -0.79
N ILE A 523 0.91 -25.98 -2.00
CA ILE A 523 0.15 -24.89 -2.61
C ILE A 523 -1.30 -25.33 -2.89
N ALA A 524 -1.49 -26.53 -3.44
CA ALA A 524 -2.83 -27.08 -3.66
C ALA A 524 -3.61 -27.25 -2.34
N ASP A 525 -2.95 -27.72 -1.28
CA ASP A 525 -3.58 -27.87 0.04
C ASP A 525 -3.93 -26.51 0.66
N MET A 526 -3.05 -25.52 0.55
CA MET A 526 -3.30 -24.15 1.01
C MET A 526 -4.53 -23.52 0.32
N LEU A 527 -4.72 -23.80 -0.97
CA LEU A 527 -5.78 -23.20 -1.80
C LEU A 527 -7.08 -24.02 -1.87
N LYS A 528 -7.16 -25.17 -1.18
CA LYS A 528 -8.30 -26.11 -1.31
C LYS A 528 -9.65 -25.56 -0.85
N ASP A 529 -9.64 -24.61 0.09
CA ASP A 529 -10.84 -23.98 0.67
C ASP A 529 -10.56 -22.53 1.09
N ASP A 530 -11.54 -21.85 1.65
CA ASP A 530 -11.44 -20.44 2.07
C ASP A 530 -10.91 -20.23 3.51
N LYS A 531 -10.44 -21.26 4.20
CA LYS A 531 -9.95 -21.12 5.59
C LYS A 531 -8.58 -20.43 5.65
N PRO A 532 -8.21 -19.81 6.78
CA PRO A 532 -6.84 -19.36 6.99
C PRO A 532 -5.87 -20.55 6.90
N TYR A 533 -4.70 -20.32 6.31
CA TYR A 533 -3.67 -21.34 6.16
C TYR A 533 -2.28 -20.72 6.27
N LEU A 534 -1.34 -21.42 6.92
CA LEU A 534 0.06 -21.02 6.98
C LEU A 534 0.95 -21.99 6.20
N LEU A 535 1.58 -21.49 5.14
CA LEU A 535 2.61 -22.18 4.39
C LEU A 535 3.98 -21.61 4.78
N VAL A 536 4.85 -22.44 5.34
CA VAL A 536 6.25 -22.08 5.62
C VAL A 536 7.11 -22.73 4.56
N VAL A 537 7.88 -21.95 3.81
CA VAL A 537 8.80 -22.49 2.81
C VAL A 537 10.22 -22.13 3.20
N ASN A 538 11.04 -23.14 3.44
CA ASN A 538 12.46 -22.95 3.67
C ASN A 538 13.13 -22.64 2.33
N VAL A 539 13.57 -21.39 2.18
CA VAL A 539 14.22 -20.88 0.98
C VAL A 539 15.70 -20.68 1.24
N GLU A 540 16.47 -20.45 0.17
CA GLU A 540 17.90 -20.16 0.28
C GLU A 540 18.19 -19.02 1.26
N LYS A 541 19.20 -19.22 2.11
CA LYS A 541 19.54 -18.26 3.19
C LYS A 541 20.13 -16.96 2.66
N LYS A 542 20.97 -17.08 1.63
CA LYS A 542 21.81 -16.00 1.08
C LYS A 542 21.36 -15.50 -0.30
N GLY A 543 20.11 -15.78 -0.69
CA GLY A 543 19.52 -15.22 -1.91
C GLY A 543 19.62 -13.69 -1.95
N MET A 544 19.81 -13.12 -3.14
CA MET A 544 19.92 -11.68 -3.37
C MET A 544 18.81 -11.20 -4.29
N VAL A 545 18.34 -9.97 -4.07
CA VAL A 545 17.38 -9.32 -4.97
C VAL A 545 18.13 -8.59 -6.07
N PHE A 546 18.05 -9.12 -7.28
CA PHE A 546 18.53 -8.49 -8.50
C PHE A 546 17.39 -8.30 -9.53
N PRO A 547 17.54 -7.35 -10.47
CA PRO A 547 18.58 -6.32 -10.54
C PRO A 547 18.57 -5.36 -9.34
N MET A 548 19.70 -4.71 -9.09
CA MET A 548 19.84 -3.74 -8.02
C MET A 548 20.60 -2.49 -8.48
N MET A 549 20.03 -1.31 -8.22
CA MET A 549 20.75 -0.05 -8.27
C MET A 549 21.25 0.30 -6.86
N PRO A 550 22.57 0.44 -6.64
CA PRO A 550 23.10 0.90 -5.35
C PRO A 550 22.52 2.26 -4.95
N ALA A 551 22.35 2.50 -3.65
CA ALA A 551 21.78 3.76 -3.19
C ALA A 551 22.62 4.97 -3.63
N GLY A 552 21.93 5.99 -4.16
CA GLY A 552 22.55 7.20 -4.68
C GLY A 552 23.30 7.02 -6.02
N ALA A 553 23.24 5.84 -6.65
CA ALA A 553 23.79 5.64 -7.98
C ALA A 553 22.85 6.15 -9.08
N CYS A 554 23.38 6.29 -10.29
CA CYS A 554 22.59 6.52 -11.49
C CYS A 554 21.65 5.32 -11.75
N VAL A 555 20.43 5.59 -12.21
CA VAL A 555 19.42 4.55 -12.55
C VAL A 555 19.88 3.57 -13.63
N THR A 556 20.93 3.90 -14.39
CA THR A 556 21.54 3.00 -15.38
C THR A 556 22.70 2.17 -14.84
N ASN A 557 23.18 2.42 -13.62
CA ASN A 557 24.23 1.62 -12.97
C ASN A 557 23.61 0.45 -12.23
N ILE A 558 23.22 -0.57 -13.00
CA ILE A 558 22.41 -1.69 -12.53
C ILE A 558 23.28 -2.93 -12.38
N LEU A 559 23.26 -3.53 -11.19
CA LEU A 559 23.90 -4.79 -10.87
C LEU A 559 22.94 -5.93 -11.21
N LEU A 560 23.42 -6.95 -11.93
CA LEU A 560 22.65 -8.15 -12.28
C LEU A 560 23.07 -9.40 -11.49
N GLY A 561 24.13 -9.31 -10.68
CA GLY A 561 24.64 -10.43 -9.89
C GLY A 561 25.55 -11.39 -10.68
N ASP A 562 26.02 -10.99 -11.86
CA ASP A 562 27.01 -11.68 -12.69
C ASP A 562 28.44 -11.14 -12.57
#